data_AF-A0A7H8SL23-F1
#
_entry.id   AF-A0A7H8SL23-F1
#
_cell.length_a   1.000
_cell.length_b   1.000
_cell.length_c   1.000
_cell.angle_alpha   90.00
_cell.angle_beta   90.00
_cell.angle_gamma   90.00
#
_symmetry.space_group_name_H-M   'P 1'
#
loop_
_entity.id
_entity.type
_entity.pdbx_description
1 polymer ?
#
loop_
_entity_poly.entity_id
_entity_poly.type
_entity_poly.pdbx_seq_one_letter_code
_entity_poly.pdbx_strand_id
1 'polypeptide(L)'
;MSVISAISVIIACLEDPTFDVRINEGFIEYDSERYEFSLNRPIGDNWCLYIQYIPQPLPVLVRIEKRIIFILFAALNDAIALEKWLKDAIQLNSKVIST
;
A
#
# COMPACT_ATOMS: atom_id res chain seq x y z
N MET A 1 4.33 0.27 -18.90
CA MET A 1 4.50 0.76 -17.52
C MET A 1 3.23 1.46 -17.08
N SER A 2 2.35 0.75 -16.36
CA SER A 2 1.08 1.31 -15.87
C SER A 2 1.16 1.47 -14.36
N VAL A 3 1.82 2.52 -13.91
CA VAL A 3 1.79 2.93 -12.49
C VAL A 3 0.46 3.61 -12.26
N ILE A 4 -0.31 3.15 -11.27
CA ILE A 4 -1.63 3.72 -10.95
C ILE A 4 -1.60 4.27 -9.53
N SER A 5 -1.90 5.56 -9.40
CA SER A 5 -2.07 6.23 -8.12
C SER A 5 -3.50 6.03 -7.60
N ALA A 6 -3.62 5.56 -6.36
CA ALA A 6 -4.88 5.34 -5.68
C ALA A 6 -5.10 6.31 -4.52
N ILE A 7 -6.38 6.51 -4.18
CA ILE A 7 -6.82 7.26 -3.00
C ILE A 7 -7.15 6.30 -1.85
N SER A 8 -7.49 5.05 -2.18
CA SER A 8 -7.88 4.05 -1.20
C SER A 8 -7.23 2.70 -1.48
N VAL A 9 -6.81 2.05 -0.43
CA VAL A 9 -6.36 0.66 -0.44
C VAL A 9 -7.27 -0.16 0.46
N ILE A 10 -7.71 -1.31 -0.05
CA ILE A 10 -8.48 -2.30 0.69
C ILE A 10 -7.63 -3.57 0.76
N ILE A 11 -7.37 -4.06 1.97
CA ILE A 11 -6.62 -5.28 2.22
C ILE A 11 -7.58 -6.29 2.85
N ALA A 12 -7.62 -7.49 2.30
CA ALA A 12 -8.40 -8.61 2.80
C ALA A 12 -7.56 -9.90 2.79
N CYS A 13 -8.02 -10.94 3.48
CA CYS A 13 -7.40 -12.26 3.41
C CYS A 13 -8.44 -13.39 3.24
N LEU A 14 -7.98 -14.54 2.73
CA LEU A 14 -8.81 -15.74 2.55
C LEU A 14 -8.94 -16.57 3.83
N GLU A 15 -7.86 -16.65 4.63
CA GLU A 15 -7.83 -17.36 5.91
C GLU A 15 -8.89 -16.82 6.89
N ASP A 16 -9.11 -15.51 6.90
CA ASP A 16 -10.13 -14.85 7.71
C ASP A 16 -11.00 -13.92 6.84
N PRO A 17 -12.17 -14.38 6.38
CA PRO A 17 -13.09 -13.58 5.57
C PRO A 17 -13.66 -12.34 6.27
N THR A 18 -13.47 -12.21 7.59
CA THR A 18 -13.93 -11.06 8.38
C THR A 18 -12.88 -9.96 8.47
N PHE A 19 -11.63 -10.24 8.07
CA PHE A 19 -10.56 -9.25 8.05
C PHE A 19 -10.70 -8.33 6.82
N ASP A 20 -11.06 -7.07 7.06
CA ASP A 20 -10.95 -6.00 6.07
C ASP A 20 -10.31 -4.75 6.67
N VAL A 21 -9.29 -4.24 5.98
CA VAL A 21 -8.63 -2.99 6.32
C VAL A 21 -8.76 -2.02 5.17
N ARG A 22 -9.16 -0.79 5.49
CA ARG A 22 -9.32 0.29 4.52
C ARG A 22 -8.43 1.46 4.88
N ILE A 23 -7.52 1.81 3.99
CA ILE A 23 -6.61 2.94 4.14
C ILE A 23 -6.95 3.95 3.07
N ASN A 24 -7.39 5.14 3.47
CA ASN A 24 -7.77 6.24 2.57
C ASN A 24 -6.66 7.29 2.53
N GLU A 25 -5.58 6.95 1.85
CA GLU A 25 -4.43 7.82 1.69
C GLU A 25 -4.13 7.97 0.21
N GLY A 26 -3.97 9.23 -0.23
CA GLY A 26 -3.45 9.50 -1.56
C GLY A 26 -2.02 8.99 -1.70
N PHE A 27 -1.54 8.87 -2.94
CA PHE A 27 -0.13 8.60 -3.27
C PHE A 27 0.35 7.16 -3.09
N ILE A 28 -0.55 6.19 -2.88
CA ILE A 28 -0.18 4.78 -2.98
C ILE A 28 -0.21 4.37 -4.45
N GLU A 29 0.89 3.78 -4.89
CA GLU A 29 1.10 3.28 -6.24
C GLU A 29 1.36 1.76 -6.16
N TYR A 30 0.93 1.05 -7.20
CA TYR A 30 1.23 -0.37 -7.38
C TYR A 30 1.78 -0.63 -8.77
N ASP A 31 2.93 -1.30 -8.84
CA ASP A 31 3.53 -1.80 -10.06
C ASP A 31 3.25 -3.31 -10.20
N SER A 32 2.38 -3.67 -11.14
CA SER A 32 2.00 -5.05 -11.43
C SER A 32 3.11 -5.89 -12.08
N GLU A 33 4.09 -5.25 -12.73
CA GLU A 33 5.23 -5.97 -13.34
C GLU A 33 6.24 -6.39 -12.27
N ARG A 34 6.35 -5.61 -11.18
CA ARG A 34 7.29 -5.83 -10.07
C ARG A 34 6.65 -6.36 -8.80
N TYR A 35 5.32 -6.39 -8.74
CA TYR A 35 4.54 -6.68 -7.53
C TYR A 35 4.89 -5.77 -6.35
N GLU A 36 5.16 -4.51 -6.67
CA GLU A 36 5.72 -3.53 -5.75
C GLU A 36 4.67 -2.49 -5.39
N PHE A 37 4.55 -2.20 -4.10
CA PHE A 37 3.81 -1.04 -3.59
C PHE A 37 4.80 0.09 -3.32
N SER A 38 4.45 1.28 -3.78
CA SER A 38 5.23 2.49 -3.53
C SER A 38 4.36 3.61 -3.00
N LEU A 39 4.97 4.46 -2.16
CA LEU A 39 4.40 5.74 -1.77
C LEU A 39 5.23 6.83 -2.44
N ASN A 40 4.64 7.51 -3.43
CA ASN A 40 5.27 8.60 -4.15
C ASN A 40 4.88 9.94 -3.51
N ARG A 41 5.72 10.46 -2.60
CA ARG A 41 5.42 11.70 -1.88
C ARG A 41 6.62 12.66 -1.87
N PRO A 42 6.39 13.97 -2.03
CA PRO A 42 7.42 14.96 -1.77
C PRO A 42 7.72 15.02 -0.26
N ILE A 43 8.99 14.88 0.12
CA ILE A 43 9.45 15.03 1.51
C ILE A 43 10.52 16.13 1.54
N GLY A 44 10.22 17.24 2.21
CA GLY A 44 11.07 18.44 2.18
C GLY A 44 11.28 18.97 0.77
N ASP A 45 12.52 19.30 0.39
CA ASP A 45 12.89 19.71 -0.97
C ASP A 45 13.07 18.53 -1.93
N ASN A 46 12.92 17.29 -1.46
CA ASN A 46 13.17 16.09 -2.23
C ASN A 46 11.84 15.51 -2.74
N TRP A 47 11.50 15.86 -3.98
CA TRP A 47 10.26 15.46 -4.64
C TRP A 47 10.21 13.97 -5.04
N CYS A 48 11.31 13.23 -4.87
CA CYS A 48 11.52 11.89 -5.43
C CYS A 48 11.81 10.81 -4.38
N LEU A 49 11.39 10.96 -3.12
CA LEU A 49 11.54 9.88 -2.15
C LEU A 49 10.40 8.87 -2.33
N TYR A 50 10.77 7.67 -2.80
CA TYR A 50 9.87 6.52 -2.93
C TYR A 50 10.11 5.57 -1.76
N ILE A 51 9.09 5.36 -0.92
CA ILE A 51 9.12 4.25 0.04
C ILE A 51 8.51 3.05 -0.67
N GLN A 52 9.29 1.97 -0.81
CA GLN A 52 8.94 0.79 -1.60
C GLN A 52 8.76 -0.45 -0.72
N TYR A 53 7.87 -1.34 -1.14
CA TYR A 53 7.64 -2.61 -0.48
C TYR A 53 7.11 -3.68 -1.43
N ILE A 54 7.75 -4.85 -1.39
CA ILE A 54 7.31 -6.05 -2.10
C ILE A 54 6.89 -7.06 -1.04
N PRO A 55 5.59 -7.41 -0.93
CA PRO A 55 5.14 -8.41 0.02
C PRO A 55 5.80 -9.77 -0.23
N GLN A 56 6.12 -10.48 0.84
CA GLN A 56 6.62 -11.84 0.78
C GLN A 56 5.89 -12.67 1.86
N PRO A 57 4.99 -13.59 1.48
CA PRO A 57 4.60 -13.99 0.12
C PRO A 57 3.82 -12.91 -0.66
N LEU A 58 3.72 -13.09 -1.97
CA LEU A 58 2.95 -12.20 -2.84
C LEU A 58 1.43 -12.29 -2.57
N PRO A 59 0.66 -11.22 -2.80
CA PRO A 59 -0.79 -11.28 -2.73
C PRO A 59 -1.36 -12.28 -3.75
N VAL A 60 -2.46 -12.94 -3.39
CA VAL A 60 -3.25 -13.81 -4.28
C VAL A 60 -3.84 -13.01 -5.44
N LEU A 61 -4.30 -11.79 -5.14
CA LEU A 61 -4.93 -10.91 -6.11
C LEU A 61 -4.63 -9.46 -5.78
N VAL A 62 -4.25 -8.69 -6.79
CA VAL A 62 -4.31 -7.23 -6.75
C VAL A 62 -5.21 -6.78 -7.90
N ARG A 63 -6.27 -6.05 -7.55
CA ARG A 63 -7.20 -5.45 -8.51
C ARG A 63 -7.24 -3.95 -8.31
N ILE A 64 -7.22 -3.23 -9.43
CA ILE A 64 -7.31 -1.78 -9.42
C ILE A 64 -8.60 -1.39 -10.12
N GLU A 65 -9.46 -0.70 -9.40
CA GLU A 65 -10.73 -0.20 -9.92
C GLU A 65 -10.83 1.29 -9.59
N LYS A 66 -10.87 2.13 -10.63
CA LYS A 66 -10.84 3.60 -10.51
C LYS A 66 -9.61 4.09 -9.74
N ARG A 67 -9.79 4.49 -8.48
CA ARG A 67 -8.74 4.97 -7.57
C ARG A 67 -8.65 4.11 -6.30
N ILE A 68 -9.11 2.87 -6.38
CA ILE A 68 -9.10 1.90 -5.29
C ILE A 68 -8.22 0.72 -5.70
N ILE A 69 -7.25 0.36 -4.86
CA ILE A 69 -6.48 -0.87 -4.98
C ILE A 69 -7.07 -1.88 -3.99
N PHE A 70 -7.56 -2.99 -4.50
CA PHE A 70 -8.00 -4.13 -3.71
C PHE A 70 -6.90 -5.20 -3.70
N ILE A 71 -6.52 -5.65 -2.52
CA ILE A 71 -5.41 -6.57 -2.28
C ILE A 71 -5.93 -7.73 -1.45
N LEU A 72 -5.72 -8.94 -1.95
CA LEU A 72 -6.14 -10.17 -1.27
C LEU A 72 -4.92 -11.03 -0.98
N PHE A 73 -4.73 -11.40 0.28
CA PHE A 73 -3.72 -12.37 0.71
C PHE A 73 -4.34 -13.73 1.03
N ALA A 74 -3.51 -14.78 1.01
CA ALA A 74 -3.92 -16.09 1.48
C ALA A 74 -4.00 -16.11 3.01
N ALA A 75 -2.90 -15.74 3.68
CA ALA A 75 -2.82 -15.76 5.13
C ALA A 75 -3.10 -14.38 5.77
N LEU A 76 -3.63 -14.40 6.98
CA LEU A 76 -3.94 -13.21 7.77
C LEU A 76 -2.68 -12.41 8.12
N ASN A 77 -1.60 -13.11 8.50
CA ASN A 77 -0.35 -12.46 8.90
C ASN A 77 0.27 -11.61 7.79
N ASP A 78 0.14 -12.04 6.53
CA ASP A 78 0.68 -11.32 5.38
C ASP A 78 -0.12 -10.04 5.09
N ALA A 79 -1.44 -10.12 5.24
CA ALA A 79 -2.33 -8.97 5.14
C ALA A 79 -2.02 -7.92 6.24
N ILE A 80 -1.82 -8.38 7.48
CA ILE A 80 -1.40 -7.54 8.61
C ILE A 80 -0.02 -6.93 8.36
N ALA A 81 0.92 -7.67 7.77
CA ALA A 81 2.25 -7.15 7.46
C ALA A 81 2.20 -5.98 6.48
N LEU A 82 1.40 -6.09 5.41
CA LEU A 82 1.20 -5.00 4.47
C LEU A 82 0.47 -3.81 5.11
N GLU A 83 -0.59 -4.06 5.89
CA GLU A 83 -1.29 -3.02 6.64
C GLU A 83 -0.31 -2.23 7.52
N LYS A 84 0.52 -2.94 8.29
CA LYS A 84 1.48 -2.35 9.20
C LYS A 84 2.49 -1.50 8.44
N TRP A 85 3.06 -2.04 7.36
CA TRP A 85 4.00 -1.28 6.53
C TRP A 85 3.37 0.00 5.98
N LEU A 86 2.13 -0.06 5.47
CA LEU A 86 1.43 1.11 4.98
C LEU A 86 1.25 2.16 6.09
N LYS A 87 0.75 1.75 7.26
CA LYS A 87 0.55 2.67 8.40
C LYS A 87 1.86 3.30 8.87
N ASP A 88 2.93 2.51 8.98
CA ASP A 88 4.25 3.00 9.40
C ASP A 88 4.80 4.01 8.38
N ALA A 89 4.69 3.71 7.09
CA ALA A 89 5.13 4.59 6.01
C ALA A 89 4.31 5.90 5.95
N ILE A 90 3.00 5.83 6.22
CA ILE A 90 2.14 7.02 6.35
C ILE A 90 2.51 7.83 7.61
N GLN A 91 2.82 7.19 8.73
CA GLN A 91 3.13 7.89 9.98
C GLN A 91 4.50 8.57 9.97
N LEU A 92 5.50 7.96 9.32
CA LEU A 92 6.82 8.57 9.07
C LEU A 92 6.67 9.97 8.43
N ASN A 93 5.68 10.15 7.57
CA ASN A 93 5.37 11.44 6.94
C ASN A 93 4.84 12.49 7.94
N SER A 94 3.88 12.14 8.81
CA SER A 94 3.27 13.11 9.75
C SER A 94 4.29 13.77 10.69
N LYS A 95 5.38 13.08 11.01
CA LYS A 95 6.44 13.63 11.87
C LYS A 95 7.34 14.63 11.15
N VAL A 96 7.57 14.49 9.85
CA VAL A 96 8.45 15.40 9.08
C VAL A 96 7.82 16.78 8.88
N ILE A 97 6.49 16.86 8.84
CA ILE A 97 5.75 18.12 8.66
C ILE A 97 5.68 18.93 9.98
N SER A 98 6.06 18.34 11.12
CA SER A 98 5.87 18.92 12.47
C SER A 98 7.12 19.61 13.05
N THR A 99 8.18 19.80 12.26
CA THR A 99 9.47 20.39 12.66
C THR A 99 9.88 21.48 11.70
#